data_AF-A0A9E4SU83-F1
#
_entry.id   AF-A0A9E4SU83-F1
#
_cell.length_a   1.000
_cell.length_b   1.000
_cell.length_c   1.000
_cell.angle_alpha   90.00
_cell.angle_beta   90.00
_cell.angle_gamma   90.00
#
_symmetry.space_group_name_H-M   'P 1'
#
loop_
_entity.id
_entity.type
_entity.pdbx_description
1 polymer ?
#
loop_
_entity_poly.entity_id
_entity_poly.type
_entity_poly.pdbx_seq_one_letter_code
_entity_poly.pdbx_strand_id
1 'polypeptide(L)'
;MQISPDDYLTFVDRALDGMMGIIEQMGDLANRSPDLSGANSPYAILVHCVGVCHYWIGTLIAGRHTDRDRPAEFQATGSAAALRAAVNDLKRQIRLDLRNVTPDVDEEQGLAAMPNAEY
;
A
#
# COMPACT_ATOMS: atom_id res chain seq x y z
N MET A 1 12.47 -18.04 -13.66
CA MET A 1 11.08 -17.95 -13.16
C MET A 1 10.62 -16.54 -13.44
N GLN A 2 9.71 -16.35 -14.39
CA GLN A 2 9.14 -15.04 -14.70
C GLN A 2 7.91 -14.84 -13.82
N ILE A 3 7.89 -13.76 -13.03
CA ILE A 3 6.73 -13.39 -12.20
C ILE A 3 5.86 -12.52 -13.08
N SER A 4 4.64 -12.98 -13.40
CA SER A 4 3.71 -12.21 -14.21
C SER A 4 3.08 -11.09 -13.39
N PRO A 5 2.46 -10.09 -14.05
CA PRO A 5 1.75 -9.06 -13.32
C PRO A 5 0.64 -9.56 -12.38
N ASP A 6 -0.07 -10.59 -12.82
CA ASP A 6 -1.13 -11.22 -12.04
C ASP A 6 -0.60 -11.97 -10.81
N ASP A 7 0.63 -12.48 -10.89
CA ASP A 7 1.29 -13.13 -9.75
C ASP A 7 1.56 -12.11 -8.63
N TYR A 8 2.12 -10.93 -8.95
CA TYR A 8 2.34 -9.91 -7.90
C TYR A 8 1.03 -9.36 -7.35
N LEU A 9 0.00 -9.16 -8.21
CA LEU A 9 -1.31 -8.67 -7.76
C LEU A 9 -1.95 -9.63 -6.76
N THR A 10 -1.74 -10.93 -6.93
CA THR A 10 -2.21 -11.94 -5.97
C THR A 10 -1.57 -11.74 -4.59
N PHE A 11 -0.27 -11.44 -4.52
CA PHE A 11 0.38 -11.17 -3.24
C PHE A 11 -0.06 -9.86 -2.60
N VAL A 12 -0.22 -8.80 -3.41
CA VAL A 12 -0.72 -7.49 -2.94
C VAL A 12 -2.13 -7.64 -2.36
N ASP A 13 -3.03 -8.30 -3.08
CA ASP A 13 -4.39 -8.55 -2.63
C ASP A 13 -4.41 -9.33 -1.30
N ARG A 14 -3.64 -10.43 -1.20
CA ARG A 14 -3.57 -11.24 0.01
C ARG A 14 -3.03 -10.46 1.21
N ALA A 15 -2.01 -9.63 1.01
CA ALA A 15 -1.45 -8.81 2.08
C ALA A 15 -2.46 -7.77 2.59
N LEU A 16 -3.10 -7.03 1.67
CA LEU A 16 -4.10 -6.02 2.01
C LEU A 16 -5.33 -6.64 2.68
N ASP A 17 -5.85 -7.74 2.14
CA ASP A 17 -7.02 -8.44 2.70
C ASP A 17 -6.71 -9.03 4.07
N GLY A 18 -5.50 -9.57 4.26
CA GLY A 18 -5.03 -10.10 5.54
C GLY A 18 -4.94 -9.01 6.62
N MET A 19 -4.29 -7.88 6.30
CA MET A 19 -4.22 -6.74 7.21
C MET A 19 -5.61 -6.22 7.57
N MET A 20 -6.50 -6.09 6.58
CA MET A 20 -7.86 -5.60 6.82
C MET A 20 -8.69 -6.59 7.66
N GLY A 21 -8.47 -7.91 7.49
CA GLY A 21 -9.06 -8.92 8.36
C GLY A 21 -8.64 -8.79 9.83
N ILE A 22 -7.37 -8.45 10.09
CA ILE A 22 -6.88 -8.16 11.44
C ILE A 22 -7.60 -6.93 12.02
N ILE A 23 -7.74 -5.86 11.25
CA ILE A 23 -8.47 -4.64 11.66
C ILE A 23 -9.91 -4.97 12.05
N GLU A 24 -10.61 -5.75 11.22
CA GLU A 24 -12.00 -6.16 11.48
C GLU A 24 -12.13 -7.01 12.75
N GLN A 25 -11.19 -7.92 13.00
CA GLN A 25 -11.17 -8.74 14.21
C GLN A 25 -10.90 -7.92 15.48
N MET A 26 -10.04 -6.91 15.39
CA MET A 26 -9.69 -6.05 16.51
C MET A 26 -10.78 -5.04 16.86
N GLY A 27 -11.63 -4.66 15.91
CA GLY A 27 -12.65 -3.63 16.09
C GLY A 27 -12.01 -2.30 16.54
N ASP A 28 -12.54 -1.71 17.61
CA ASP A 28 -12.05 -0.43 18.14
C ASP A 28 -10.58 -0.46 18.61
N LEU A 29 -10.04 -1.64 18.96
CA LEU A 29 -8.64 -1.78 19.36
C LEU A 29 -7.69 -1.48 18.20
N ALA A 30 -8.13 -1.59 16.95
CA ALA A 30 -7.31 -1.29 15.78
C ALA A 30 -6.81 0.17 15.75
N ASN A 31 -7.52 1.09 16.39
CA ASN A 31 -7.13 2.50 16.48
C ASN A 31 -6.17 2.80 17.64
N ARG A 32 -5.82 1.81 18.47
CA ARG A 32 -4.95 2.00 19.64
C ARG A 32 -3.56 1.48 19.34
N SER A 33 -2.55 2.32 19.58
CA SER A 33 -1.17 1.87 19.61
C SER A 33 -0.94 0.92 20.79
N PRO A 34 -0.16 -0.15 20.64
CA PRO A 34 0.26 -0.97 21.77
C PRO A 34 1.14 -0.16 22.72
N ASP A 35 1.29 -0.64 23.96
CA ASP A 35 2.16 -0.02 24.98
C ASP A 35 3.64 -0.32 24.69
N LEU A 36 4.12 0.22 23.57
CA LEU A 36 5.49 0.17 23.10
C LEU A 36 5.84 1.56 22.56
N SER A 37 6.96 2.10 23.02
CA SER A 37 7.40 3.43 22.61
C SER A 37 7.52 3.55 21.08
N GLY A 38 6.88 4.57 20.51
CA GLY A 38 6.88 4.83 19.06
C GLY A 38 6.03 3.88 18.22
N ALA A 39 5.23 3.00 18.84
CA ALA A 39 4.39 2.08 18.09
C ALA A 39 3.19 2.78 17.43
N ASN A 40 2.90 2.37 16.20
CA ASN A 40 1.72 2.80 15.47
C ASN A 40 0.52 1.91 15.81
N SER A 41 -0.68 2.44 15.63
CA SER A 41 -1.90 1.64 15.68
C SER A 41 -1.98 0.73 14.43
N PRO A 42 -2.61 -0.45 14.53
CA PRO A 42 -2.90 -1.28 13.37
C PRO A 42 -3.61 -0.51 12.23
N TYR A 43 -4.54 0.37 12.57
CA TYR A 43 -5.24 1.23 11.61
C TYR A 43 -4.26 2.13 10.84
N ALA A 44 -3.40 2.85 11.56
CA ALA A 44 -2.39 3.72 10.96
C ALA A 44 -1.41 2.94 10.06
N ILE A 45 -1.03 1.72 10.46
CA ILE A 45 -0.17 0.85 9.64
C ILE A 45 -0.85 0.51 8.30
N LEU A 46 -2.13 0.13 8.29
CA LEU A 46 -2.81 -0.20 7.04
C LEU A 46 -3.09 1.05 6.19
N VAL A 47 -3.39 2.20 6.79
CA VAL A 47 -3.45 3.49 6.05
C VAL A 47 -2.11 3.78 5.37
N HIS A 48 -1.00 3.60 6.10
CA HIS A 48 0.33 3.74 5.54
C HIS A 48 0.58 2.77 4.37
N CYS A 49 0.23 1.49 4.51
CA CYS A 49 0.37 0.51 3.42
C CYS A 49 -0.44 0.90 2.18
N VAL A 50 -1.64 1.48 2.34
CA VAL A 50 -2.42 2.01 1.21
C VAL A 50 -1.68 3.15 0.51
N GLY A 51 -1.13 4.10 1.28
CA GLY A 51 -0.32 5.20 0.75
C GLY A 51 0.94 4.73 0.02
N VAL A 52 1.65 3.75 0.60
CA VAL A 52 2.82 3.09 -0.01
C VAL A 52 2.47 2.49 -1.37
N CYS A 53 1.37 1.73 -1.48
CA CYS A 53 0.97 1.16 -2.77
C CYS A 53 0.59 2.25 -3.78
N HIS A 54 -0.13 3.29 -3.38
CA HIS A 54 -0.43 4.40 -4.27
C HIS A 54 0.83 5.08 -4.81
N TYR A 55 1.83 5.31 -3.97
CA TYR A 55 3.08 5.95 -4.38
C TYR A 55 3.94 5.03 -5.26
N TRP A 56 4.27 3.82 -4.81
CA TRP A 56 5.19 2.95 -5.56
C TRP A 56 4.58 2.45 -6.85
N ILE A 57 3.34 1.94 -6.80
CA ILE A 57 2.69 1.38 -8.00
C ILE A 57 2.08 2.49 -8.84
N GLY A 58 1.35 3.41 -8.22
CA GLY A 58 0.69 4.49 -8.95
C GLY A 58 1.68 5.52 -9.50
N THR A 59 2.51 6.11 -8.65
CA THR A 59 3.41 7.20 -9.06
C THR A 59 4.67 6.70 -9.74
N LEU A 60 5.44 5.83 -9.08
CA LEU A 60 6.74 5.46 -9.60
C LEU A 60 6.67 4.51 -10.80
N ILE A 61 5.77 3.51 -10.75
CA ILE A 61 5.62 2.53 -11.84
C ILE A 61 4.70 3.05 -12.95
N ALA A 62 3.52 3.59 -12.60
CA ALA A 62 2.50 3.97 -13.57
C ALA A 62 2.44 5.48 -13.91
N GLY A 63 3.30 6.31 -13.30
CA GLY A 63 3.37 7.76 -13.58
C GLY A 63 2.14 8.56 -13.13
N ARG A 64 1.24 7.97 -12.34
CA ARG A 64 0.04 8.64 -11.80
C ARG A 64 0.41 9.51 -10.61
N HIS A 65 0.05 10.79 -10.66
CA HIS A 65 0.23 11.69 -9.53
C HIS A 65 -0.54 11.20 -8.29
N THR A 66 0.07 11.35 -7.11
CA THR A 66 -0.57 11.08 -5.81
C THR A 66 -0.25 12.18 -4.82
N ASP A 67 -1.27 12.74 -4.18
CA ASP A 67 -1.12 13.68 -3.08
C ASP A 67 -0.99 12.90 -1.76
N ARG A 68 0.25 12.49 -1.45
CA ARG A 68 0.55 11.68 -0.27
C ARG A 68 1.02 12.55 0.89
N ASP A 69 0.29 12.51 2.01
CA ASP A 69 0.69 13.09 3.29
C ASP A 69 1.13 11.98 4.25
N ARG A 70 2.44 11.67 4.24
CA ARG A 70 2.98 10.58 5.06
C ARG A 70 2.85 10.81 6.56
N PRO A 71 3.16 11.99 7.13
CA PRO A 71 2.94 12.24 8.55
C PRO A 71 1.50 11.96 8.99
N ALA A 72 0.51 12.34 8.17
CA ALA A 72 -0.90 12.08 8.46
C ALA A 72 -1.25 10.58 8.48
N GLU A 73 -0.60 9.75 7.65
CA GLU A 73 -0.82 8.28 7.65
C GLU A 73 -0.61 7.66 9.03
N PHE A 74 0.43 8.09 9.75
CA PHE A 74 0.80 7.56 11.06
C PHE A 74 -0.03 8.11 12.23
N GLN A 75 -0.84 9.14 11.98
CA GLN A 75 -1.79 9.69 12.95
C GLN A 75 -3.23 9.27 12.64
N ALA A 76 -3.44 8.46 11.59
CA ALA A 76 -4.76 8.12 11.10
C ALA A 76 -5.53 7.24 12.10
N THR A 77 -6.81 7.56 12.25
CA THR A 77 -7.80 6.76 12.98
C THR A 77 -9.11 6.78 12.22
N GLY A 78 -9.96 5.77 12.41
CA GLY A 78 -11.26 5.73 11.77
C GLY A 78 -11.96 4.38 11.86
N SER A 79 -12.95 4.18 10.99
CA SER A 79 -13.74 2.96 10.95
C SER A 79 -13.11 1.91 10.04
N ALA A 80 -13.28 0.64 10.39
CA ALA A 80 -12.89 -0.49 9.55
C ALA A 80 -13.58 -0.42 8.17
N ALA A 81 -14.84 0.03 8.12
CA ALA A 81 -15.59 0.17 6.88
C ALA A 81 -14.97 1.20 5.92
N ALA A 82 -14.55 2.35 6.42
CA ALA A 82 -13.87 3.37 5.61
C ALA A 82 -12.52 2.85 5.08
N LEU A 83 -11.75 2.15 5.92
CA LEU A 83 -10.47 1.59 5.53
C LEU A 83 -10.62 0.44 4.51
N ARG A 84 -11.65 -0.40 4.67
CA ARG A 84 -12.03 -1.44 3.69
C ARG A 84 -12.38 -0.84 2.33
N ALA A 85 -13.12 0.27 2.32
CA ALA A 85 -13.41 0.99 1.08
C ALA A 85 -12.12 1.50 0.41
N ALA A 86 -11.23 2.15 1.17
CA ALA A 86 -9.94 2.61 0.65
C ALA A 86 -9.07 1.47 0.10
N VAL A 87 -9.01 0.32 0.79
CA VAL A 87 -8.31 -0.88 0.31
C VAL A 87 -8.91 -1.39 -1.00
N ASN A 88 -10.24 -1.48 -1.09
CA ASN A 88 -10.90 -1.92 -2.32
C ASN A 88 -10.67 -0.96 -3.48
N ASP A 89 -10.64 0.34 -3.21
CA ASP A 89 -10.40 1.38 -4.21
C ASP A 89 -8.96 1.30 -4.72
N LEU A 90 -7.99 1.14 -3.83
CA LEU A 90 -6.59 0.88 -4.18
C LEU A 90 -6.46 -0.37 -5.06
N LYS A 91 -7.06 -1.51 -4.68
CA LYS A 91 -6.99 -2.76 -5.44
C LYS A 91 -7.52 -2.61 -6.88
N ARG A 92 -8.57 -1.80 -7.06
CA ARG A 92 -9.08 -1.47 -8.41
C ARG A 92 -8.13 -0.55 -9.15
N GLN A 93 -7.61 0.48 -8.47
CA GLN A 93 -6.73 1.47 -9.08
C GLN A 93 -5.40 0.87 -9.54
N ILE A 94 -4.74 0.03 -8.73
CA ILE A 94 -3.47 -0.61 -9.13
C ILE A 94 -3.62 -1.45 -10.40
N ARG A 95 -4.76 -2.13 -10.58
CA ARG A 95 -5.05 -2.89 -11.80
C ARG A 95 -5.19 -2.00 -13.02
N LEU A 96 -5.72 -0.78 -12.86
CA LEU A 96 -5.80 0.19 -13.94
C LEU A 96 -4.41 0.76 -14.25
N ASP A 97 -3.66 1.11 -13.20
CA ASP A 97 -2.30 1.64 -13.29
C ASP A 97 -1.39 0.70 -14.08
N LEU A 98 -1.54 -0.62 -13.88
CA LEU A 98 -0.64 -1.63 -14.44
C LEU A 98 -1.04 -2.14 -15.84
N ARG A 99 -2.22 -1.78 -16.37
CA ARG A 99 -2.67 -2.23 -17.71
C ARG A 99 -1.74 -1.82 -18.84
N ASN A 100 -1.09 -0.67 -18.70
CA ASN A 100 -0.25 -0.08 -19.74
C ASN A 100 1.24 -0.11 -19.37
N VAL A 101 1.60 -0.76 -18.26
CA VAL A 101 2.99 -0.89 -17.81
C VAL A 101 3.59 -2.09 -18.54
N THR A 102 4.52 -1.81 -19.44
CA THR A 102 5.33 -2.84 -20.08
C THR A 102 6.54 -3.15 -19.20
N PRO A 103 6.87 -4.43 -18.95
CA PRO A 103 8.10 -4.80 -18.28
C PRO A 103 9.29 -4.20 -19.03
N ASP A 104 10.20 -3.54 -18.31
CA ASP A 104 11.49 -3.16 -18.88
C ASP A 104 12.31 -4.44 -19.05
N VAL A 105 12.64 -4.79 -20.28
CA VAL A 105 13.32 -6.06 -20.63
C VAL A 105 14.85 -5.92 -20.62
N ASP A 106 15.38 -4.73 -20.32
CA ASP A 106 16.82 -4.50 -20.21
C ASP A 106 17.34 -4.79 -18.79
N GLU A 107 17.76 -6.05 -18.59
CA GLU A 107 18.22 -6.62 -17.31
C GLU A 107 19.43 -5.91 -16.65
N GLU A 108 20.14 -5.01 -17.36
CA GLU A 108 21.43 -4.47 -16.90
C GLU A 108 21.37 -3.13 -16.12
N GLN A 109 20.24 -2.39 -16.08
CA GLN A 109 20.23 -1.02 -15.49
C GLN A 109 19.21 -0.77 -14.36
N GLY A 110 18.29 -1.69 -14.07
CA GLY A 110 17.04 -1.38 -13.34
C GLY A 110 17.11 -1.10 -11.83
N LEU A 111 18.23 -1.33 -11.14
CA LEU A 111 18.28 -1.22 -9.66
C LEU A 111 19.17 -0.09 -9.12
N ALA A 112 19.95 0.58 -9.96
CA ALA A 112 20.92 1.59 -9.52
C ALA A 112 20.35 3.00 -9.33
N ALA A 113 19.07 3.24 -9.68
CA ALA A 113 18.48 4.58 -9.75
C ALA A 113 17.21 4.77 -8.91
N MET A 114 17.02 3.98 -7.84
CA MET A 114 15.91 4.21 -6.92
C MET A 114 16.25 5.43 -6.03
N PRO A 115 15.51 6.56 -6.10
CA PRO A 115 15.72 7.65 -5.18
C PRO A 115 15.41 7.18 -3.75
N ASN A 116 16.29 7.55 -2.81
CA ASN A 116 16.19 7.19 -1.39
C ASN A 116 14.74 7.35 -0.88
N ALA A 117 14.26 6.34 -0.16
CA ALA A 117 12.91 6.24 0.41
C ALA A 117 12.66 7.19 1.60
N GLU A 118 13.16 8.41 1.52
CA GLU A 118 12.87 9.52 2.42
C GLU A 118 11.82 10.44 1.79
N TYR A 119 10.59 9.94 1.64
CA TYR A 119 9.37 10.75 1.51
C TYR A 119 8.28 10.19 2.40
#